data_AF-A0A0H4QIB9-F1
#
_entry.id   AF-A0A0H4QIB9-F1
#
_cell.length_a   1.000
_cell.length_b   1.000
_cell.length_c   1.000
_cell.angle_alpha   90.00
_cell.angle_beta   90.00
_cell.angle_gamma   90.00
#
_symmetry.space_group_name_H-M   'P 1'
#
loop_
_entity.id
_entity.type
_entity.pdbx_description
1 polymer ?
#
loop_
_entity_poly.entity_id
_entity_poly.type
_entity_poly.pdbx_seq_one_letter_code
_entity_poly.pdbx_strand_id
1 'polypeptide(L)'
;MTVAYKLIKFLSIALFGLLIVGCSREASGVSGAHFSAPAKLTFSFKPGLPKEIQGTYYRSELSSGKFSDDEFYKLSIDKNDVFIKKYGVKGTQSEGTKLYSHKISKGVYIIQDYWDRYNKVILTKSGNIEISHEFNRYDDAVNSEDMTEFYHHKPDVTFGLSPSDLDNTYYTSDDDFTRYYDFDVAGSNYASYVLWQINPDGTESIMERYNHLVAKKGRYNLFNDDGNDEKYTTLSKIGKDKLQDAETGETFTLYKGKGSPKEQAWDLLHVQMKPPVIEK
;
A
#
# COMPACT_ATOMS: atom_id res chain seq x y z
N MET A 1 -12.02 -3.42 8.65
CA MET A 1 -12.37 -4.04 7.35
C MET A 1 -13.17 -3.05 6.49
N THR A 2 -12.50 -2.09 5.83
CA THR A 2 -13.20 -1.09 5.02
C THR A 2 -12.26 -0.49 3.97
N VAL A 3 -12.82 0.06 2.88
CA VAL A 3 -12.13 0.72 1.75
C VAL A 3 -11.34 -0.23 0.82
N ALA A 4 -10.25 -0.88 1.26
CA ALA A 4 -9.33 -1.60 0.36
C ALA A 4 -9.94 -2.79 -0.42
N TYR A 5 -11.05 -3.36 0.05
CA TYR A 5 -11.73 -4.49 -0.60
C TYR A 5 -12.44 -4.13 -1.94
N LYS A 6 -12.55 -2.86 -2.31
CA LYS A 6 -13.25 -2.44 -3.54
C LYS A 6 -12.42 -2.47 -4.82
N LEU A 7 -11.08 -2.63 -4.76
CA LEU A 7 -10.23 -2.71 -5.96
C LEU A 7 -9.91 -4.14 -6.45
N ILE A 8 -10.25 -5.19 -5.69
CA ILE A 8 -9.90 -6.58 -6.03
C ILE A 8 -11.12 -7.49 -5.89
N LYS A 9 -12.00 -7.47 -6.89
CA LYS A 9 -12.96 -8.55 -7.22
C LYS A 9 -13.74 -8.21 -8.50
N PHE A 10 -13.44 -8.89 -9.60
CA PHE A 10 -14.30 -9.91 -10.22
C PHE A 10 -13.80 -10.30 -11.62
N LEU A 11 -13.21 -11.50 -11.71
CA LEU A 11 -13.11 -12.28 -12.94
C LEU A 11 -13.46 -13.73 -12.58
N SER A 12 -14.03 -14.50 -13.52
CA SER A 12 -14.66 -15.83 -13.32
C SER A 12 -16.06 -15.74 -12.66
N ILE A 13 -17.12 -16.46 -13.07
CA ILE A 13 -17.26 -17.61 -14.00
C ILE A 13 -18.50 -17.38 -14.92
N ALA A 14 -18.53 -18.02 -16.09
CA ALA A 14 -19.63 -17.95 -17.05
C ALA A 14 -20.59 -19.17 -17.02
N LEU A 15 -21.74 -19.00 -17.71
CA LEU A 15 -22.56 -20.03 -18.39
C LEU A 15 -23.64 -20.88 -17.63
N PHE A 16 -24.84 -20.87 -18.26
CA PHE A 16 -25.88 -21.92 -18.41
C PHE A 16 -27.12 -22.09 -17.49
N GLY A 17 -28.28 -22.31 -18.16
CA GLY A 17 -29.60 -22.75 -17.64
C GLY A 17 -30.65 -21.61 -17.51
N LEU A 18 -31.62 -21.33 -18.40
CA LEU A 18 -32.60 -22.18 -19.12
C LEU A 18 -33.27 -23.18 -18.14
N LEU A 19 -34.58 -23.20 -17.80
CA LEU A 19 -35.85 -22.74 -18.41
C LEU A 19 -36.84 -22.24 -17.29
N ILE A 20 -38.17 -22.00 -17.40
CA ILE A 20 -39.21 -22.21 -18.44
C ILE A 20 -40.39 -21.17 -18.34
N VAL A 21 -41.13 -21.02 -19.44
CA VAL A 21 -42.55 -20.58 -19.70
C VAL A 21 -43.37 -19.75 -18.68
N GLY A 22 -43.97 -18.69 -19.23
CA GLY A 22 -45.31 -18.17 -18.87
C GLY A 22 -46.01 -17.54 -20.09
N CYS A 23 -46.70 -18.33 -20.92
CA CYS A 23 -47.40 -17.83 -22.12
C CYS A 23 -48.77 -17.22 -21.76
N SER A 24 -49.08 -16.02 -22.28
CA SER A 24 -50.49 -15.61 -22.51
C SER A 24 -50.64 -14.44 -23.50
N ARG A 25 -51.06 -14.81 -24.71
CA ARG A 25 -51.95 -14.10 -25.66
C ARG A 25 -51.50 -12.80 -26.33
N GLU A 26 -51.87 -12.77 -27.60
CA GLU A 26 -51.71 -11.68 -28.56
C GLU A 26 -52.64 -10.50 -28.26
N ALA A 27 -52.17 -9.29 -28.56
CA ALA A 27 -53.02 -8.15 -28.86
C ALA A 27 -52.39 -7.38 -30.03
N SER A 28 -52.85 -7.66 -31.24
CA SER A 28 -52.38 -7.04 -32.48
C SER A 28 -52.82 -5.58 -32.56
N GLY A 29 -52.01 -4.67 -32.02
CA GLY A 29 -52.21 -3.23 -32.07
C GLY A 29 -51.16 -2.55 -32.95
N VAL A 30 -51.50 -2.27 -34.21
CA VAL A 30 -50.61 -1.53 -35.13
C VAL A 30 -50.53 -0.06 -34.70
N SER A 31 -49.45 0.29 -34.00
CA SER A 31 -49.03 1.67 -33.78
C SER A 31 -47.62 1.83 -34.31
N GLY A 32 -47.52 2.30 -35.55
CA GLY A 32 -46.27 2.62 -36.23
C GLY A 32 -45.62 3.90 -35.70
N ALA A 33 -45.36 3.97 -34.39
CA ALA A 33 -44.41 4.92 -33.85
C ALA A 33 -43.01 4.44 -34.21
N HIS A 34 -42.36 5.11 -35.16
CA HIS A 34 -40.91 4.98 -35.35
C HIS A 34 -40.22 5.47 -34.07
N PHE A 35 -40.01 4.57 -33.12
CA PHE A 35 -38.99 4.73 -32.10
C PHE A 35 -37.63 4.68 -32.80
N SER A 36 -37.21 5.84 -33.31
CA SER A 36 -35.80 6.11 -33.55
C SER A 36 -35.06 5.73 -32.26
N ALA A 37 -34.25 4.68 -32.32
CA ALA A 37 -33.37 4.35 -31.21
C ALA A 37 -32.61 5.64 -30.85
N PRO A 38 -32.59 6.06 -29.57
CA PRO A 38 -32.00 7.34 -29.20
C PRO A 38 -30.59 7.39 -29.75
N ALA A 39 -30.30 8.44 -30.53
CA ALA A 39 -29.02 8.57 -31.23
C ALA A 39 -27.91 8.40 -30.18
N LYS A 40 -27.09 7.34 -30.33
CA LYS A 40 -25.97 7.09 -29.41
C LYS A 40 -25.15 8.37 -29.35
N LEU A 41 -25.12 9.01 -28.17
CA LEU A 41 -24.30 10.19 -27.93
C LEU A 41 -22.85 9.82 -28.21
N THR A 42 -22.35 10.25 -29.36
CA THR A 42 -20.98 10.02 -29.79
C THR A 42 -20.07 11.03 -29.12
N PHE A 43 -19.78 10.78 -27.84
CA PHE A 43 -18.78 11.53 -27.09
C PHE A 43 -17.43 11.45 -27.82
N SER A 44 -16.93 12.60 -28.29
CA SER A 44 -15.62 12.64 -28.94
C SER A 44 -14.52 12.63 -27.88
N PHE A 45 -13.95 11.45 -27.67
CA PHE A 45 -12.75 11.24 -26.90
C PHE A 45 -11.50 11.51 -27.75
N LYS A 46 -10.51 12.20 -27.18
CA LYS A 46 -9.25 12.54 -27.83
C LYS A 46 -8.14 11.64 -27.30
N PRO A 47 -7.23 11.10 -28.15
CA PRO A 47 -6.10 10.32 -27.70
C PRO A 47 -5.19 11.08 -26.73
N GLY A 48 -4.88 10.46 -25.60
CA GLY A 48 -4.06 11.01 -24.53
C GLY A 48 -4.80 11.95 -23.57
N LEU A 49 -4.07 12.35 -22.53
CA LEU A 49 -4.51 13.16 -21.42
C LEU A 49 -4.18 14.65 -21.61
N PRO A 50 -5.02 15.58 -21.11
CA PRO A 50 -4.75 17.01 -21.14
C PRO A 50 -3.45 17.37 -20.41
N LYS A 51 -2.70 18.35 -20.91
CA LYS A 51 -1.49 18.86 -20.22
C LYS A 51 -1.83 19.44 -18.85
N GLU A 52 -3.04 19.97 -18.68
CA GLU A 52 -3.49 20.59 -17.43
C GLU A 52 -3.59 19.60 -16.26
N ILE A 53 -3.73 18.29 -16.52
CA ILE A 53 -3.82 17.24 -15.48
C ILE A 53 -2.56 16.36 -15.39
N GLN A 54 -1.57 16.59 -16.26
CA GLN A 54 -0.31 15.85 -16.22
C GLN A 54 0.55 16.34 -15.07
N GLY A 55 1.24 15.43 -14.40
CA GLY A 55 2.07 15.75 -13.25
C GLY A 55 2.24 14.59 -12.26
N THR A 56 2.75 14.93 -11.09
CA THR A 56 2.87 14.02 -9.95
C THR A 56 2.00 14.55 -8.81
N TYR A 57 1.23 13.64 -8.23
CA TYR A 57 0.32 13.92 -7.11
C TYR A 57 0.46 12.84 -6.04
N TYR A 58 -0.03 13.14 -4.84
CA TYR A 58 0.23 12.36 -3.63
C TYR A 58 -1.03 12.22 -2.78
N ARG A 59 -1.24 11.05 -2.19
CA ARG A 59 -2.30 10.82 -1.20
C ARG A 59 -1.69 10.11 0.00
N SER A 60 -1.99 10.59 1.20
CA SER A 60 -1.46 10.06 2.46
C SER A 60 -2.59 9.92 3.47
N GLU A 61 -2.74 8.73 4.04
CA GLU A 61 -3.86 8.38 4.93
C GLU A 61 -3.35 7.77 6.22
N LEU A 62 -3.81 8.32 7.34
CA LEU A 62 -3.60 7.73 8.65
C LEU A 62 -4.66 6.66 8.88
N SER A 63 -4.21 5.42 9.07
CA SER A 63 -5.11 4.32 9.33
C SER A 63 -5.47 4.28 10.82
N SER A 64 -6.77 4.36 11.11
CA SER A 64 -7.31 4.14 12.45
C SER A 64 -7.23 2.67 12.90
N GLY A 65 -6.94 1.75 11.98
CA GLY A 65 -6.67 0.36 12.30
C GLY A 65 -5.35 0.20 13.05
N LYS A 66 -5.38 -0.53 14.18
CA LYS A 66 -4.19 -0.90 14.95
C LYS A 66 -3.22 -1.77 14.14
N PHE A 67 -3.77 -2.81 13.50
CA PHE A 67 -3.07 -3.78 12.66
C PHE A 67 -3.11 -3.40 11.17
N SER A 68 -2.84 -2.14 10.86
CA SER A 68 -2.96 -1.62 9.48
C SER A 68 -1.99 -0.47 9.28
N ASP A 69 -1.16 -0.55 8.24
CA ASP A 69 -0.20 0.50 7.93
C ASP A 69 -0.89 1.83 7.61
N ASP A 70 -0.20 2.94 7.85
CA ASP A 70 -0.60 4.23 7.29
C ASP A 70 -0.23 4.26 5.80
N GLU A 71 -1.19 4.61 4.94
CA GLU A 71 -1.04 4.44 3.50
C GLU A 71 -0.45 5.71 2.85
N PHE A 72 0.47 5.53 1.91
CA PHE A 72 1.01 6.62 1.10
C PHE A 72 1.07 6.21 -0.37
N TYR A 73 0.59 7.09 -1.25
CA TYR A 73 0.49 6.87 -2.68
C TYR A 73 1.15 8.02 -3.46
N LYS A 74 1.88 7.69 -4.53
CA LYS A 74 2.26 8.62 -5.59
C LYS A 74 1.52 8.25 -6.87
N LEU A 75 0.66 9.15 -7.32
CA LEU A 75 0.04 9.15 -8.63
C LEU A 75 0.96 9.91 -9.60
N SER A 76 1.24 9.32 -10.76
CA SER A 76 1.94 9.98 -11.87
C SER A 76 1.03 9.93 -13.10
N ILE A 77 0.76 11.08 -13.71
CA ILE A 77 -0.08 11.24 -14.89
C ILE A 77 0.77 11.82 -16.01
N ASP A 78 0.98 11.04 -17.06
CA ASP A 78 1.68 11.46 -18.28
C ASP A 78 0.69 11.54 -19.45
N LYS A 79 1.16 11.85 -20.67
CA LYS A 79 0.29 12.04 -21.83
C LYS A 79 -0.57 10.81 -22.15
N ASN A 80 -0.03 9.59 -22.06
CA ASN A 80 -0.75 8.39 -22.50
C ASN A 80 -1.06 7.42 -21.35
N ASP A 81 -0.47 7.67 -20.18
CA ASP A 81 -0.26 6.67 -19.14
C ASP A 81 -0.57 7.25 -17.74
N VAL A 82 -1.17 6.43 -16.88
CA VAL A 82 -1.42 6.73 -15.46
C VAL A 82 -0.86 5.60 -14.62
N PHE A 83 -0.13 5.96 -13.56
CA PHE A 83 0.60 5.04 -12.70
C PHE A 83 0.42 5.41 -11.21
N ILE A 84 0.08 4.42 -10.37
CA ILE A 84 -0.12 4.64 -8.92
C ILE A 84 0.81 3.73 -8.12
N LYS A 85 1.87 4.31 -7.56
CA LYS A 85 2.72 3.60 -6.59
C LYS A 85 2.16 3.78 -5.18
N LYS A 86 1.61 2.71 -4.61
CA LYS A 86 1.51 2.57 -3.14
C LYS A 86 2.91 2.37 -2.58
N TYR A 87 3.29 3.16 -1.58
CA TYR A 87 4.54 3.00 -0.85
C TYR A 87 4.39 1.90 0.20
N GLY A 88 5.51 1.26 0.52
CA GLY A 88 5.59 0.17 1.49
C GLY A 88 4.93 -1.16 1.11
N VAL A 89 4.57 -1.34 -0.16
CA VAL A 89 4.22 -2.65 -0.72
C VAL A 89 5.24 -3.01 -1.81
N LYS A 90 5.71 -4.26 -1.84
CA LYS A 90 6.57 -4.77 -2.92
C LYS A 90 5.71 -4.99 -4.17
N GLY A 91 6.00 -4.22 -5.22
CA GLY A 91 5.29 -4.25 -6.50
C GLY A 91 4.70 -2.89 -6.87
N THR A 92 4.59 -2.62 -8.17
CA THR A 92 3.93 -1.42 -8.71
C THR A 92 2.48 -1.73 -9.06
N GLN A 93 1.57 -0.79 -8.80
CA GLN A 93 0.13 -0.98 -9.03
C GLN A 93 -0.41 -0.11 -10.17
N SER A 94 -1.32 -0.72 -10.91
CA SER A 94 -2.17 -0.17 -11.98
C SER A 94 -1.49 0.73 -13.01
N GLU A 95 -1.28 0.16 -14.21
CA GLU A 95 -0.97 0.91 -15.43
C GLU A 95 -2.25 1.11 -16.24
N GLY A 96 -2.73 2.35 -16.34
CA GLY A 96 -3.69 2.73 -17.36
C GLY A 96 -2.92 3.09 -18.63
N THR A 97 -2.96 2.25 -19.67
CA THR A 97 -2.30 2.51 -20.96
C THR A 97 -3.30 2.79 -22.07
N LYS A 98 -2.87 3.51 -23.11
CA LYS A 98 -3.72 3.96 -24.25
C LYS A 98 -4.95 4.75 -23.78
N LEU A 99 -4.72 5.74 -22.93
CA LEU A 99 -5.80 6.57 -22.39
C LEU A 99 -6.33 7.58 -23.42
N TYR A 100 -7.62 7.89 -23.32
CA TYR A 100 -8.30 8.94 -24.08
C TYR A 100 -9.00 9.89 -23.11
N SER A 101 -9.21 11.14 -23.52
CA SER A 101 -9.85 12.16 -22.68
C SER A 101 -11.00 12.90 -23.38
N HIS A 102 -12.05 13.16 -22.63
CA HIS A 102 -13.17 14.03 -23.01
C HIS A 102 -13.32 15.15 -21.97
N LYS A 103 -13.29 16.42 -22.41
CA LYS A 103 -13.38 17.58 -21.51
C LYS A 103 -14.84 18.01 -21.37
N ILE A 104 -15.43 17.79 -20.19
CA ILE A 104 -16.81 18.20 -19.89
C ILE A 104 -16.87 19.72 -19.68
N SER A 105 -15.95 20.27 -18.88
CA SER A 105 -15.94 21.69 -18.52
C SER A 105 -14.53 22.15 -18.12
N LYS A 106 -14.39 23.38 -17.60
CA LYS A 106 -13.10 23.91 -17.15
C LYS A 106 -12.61 23.12 -15.94
N GLY A 107 -11.59 22.31 -16.14
CA GLY A 107 -10.98 21.47 -15.09
C GLY A 107 -11.65 20.12 -14.90
N VAL A 108 -12.72 19.78 -15.64
CA VAL A 108 -13.43 18.49 -15.48
C VAL A 108 -13.32 17.67 -16.76
N TYR A 109 -12.84 16.44 -16.60
CA TYR A 109 -12.56 15.51 -17.69
C TYR A 109 -13.12 14.11 -17.38
N ILE A 110 -13.55 13.39 -18.40
CA ILE A 110 -13.67 11.92 -18.34
C ILE A 110 -12.45 11.34 -19.05
N ILE A 111 -11.80 10.39 -18.39
CA ILE A 111 -10.75 9.56 -18.95
C ILE A 111 -11.36 8.22 -19.31
N GLN A 112 -11.08 7.73 -20.51
CA GLN A 112 -11.46 6.41 -21.02
C GLN A 112 -10.19 5.59 -21.25
N ASP A 113 -10.17 4.34 -20.81
CA ASP A 113 -9.09 3.40 -21.10
C ASP A 113 -9.37 2.54 -22.35
N TYR A 114 -8.45 1.63 -22.68
CA TYR A 114 -8.59 0.71 -23.82
C TYR A 114 -9.79 -0.26 -23.72
N TRP A 115 -10.36 -0.45 -22.54
CA TRP A 115 -11.45 -1.40 -22.27
C TRP A 115 -12.82 -0.73 -22.16
N ASP A 116 -12.95 0.52 -22.63
CA ASP A 116 -14.13 1.37 -22.49
C ASP A 116 -14.56 1.56 -21.02
N ARG A 117 -13.57 1.68 -20.11
CA ARG A 117 -13.80 1.98 -18.69
C ARG A 117 -13.50 3.45 -18.43
N TYR A 118 -14.33 4.08 -17.60
CA TYR A 118 -14.40 5.53 -17.44
C TYR A 118 -14.09 5.97 -16.02
N ASN A 119 -13.23 6.99 -15.89
CA ASN A 119 -12.99 7.72 -14.64
C ASN A 119 -13.25 9.20 -14.85
N LYS A 120 -13.90 9.87 -13.89
CA LYS A 120 -14.00 11.32 -13.83
C LYS A 120 -12.78 11.88 -13.11
N VAL A 121 -12.20 12.95 -13.67
CA VAL A 121 -11.04 13.65 -13.14
C VAL A 121 -11.37 15.14 -13.02
N ILE A 122 -11.19 15.71 -11.83
CA ILE A 122 -11.35 17.14 -11.56
C ILE A 122 -10.00 17.74 -11.16
N LEU A 123 -9.53 18.73 -11.91
CA LEU A 123 -8.45 19.61 -11.53
C LEU A 123 -9.02 20.76 -10.69
N THR A 124 -8.71 20.74 -9.40
CA THR A 124 -9.14 21.73 -8.43
C THR A 124 -8.45 23.08 -8.63
N LYS A 125 -8.96 24.15 -7.99
CA LYS A 125 -8.33 25.49 -8.02
C LYS A 125 -6.96 25.53 -7.34
N SER A 126 -6.69 24.64 -6.39
CA SER A 126 -5.41 24.47 -5.71
C SER A 126 -4.39 23.66 -6.52
N GLY A 127 -4.76 23.15 -7.70
CA GLY A 127 -3.89 22.27 -8.50
C GLY A 127 -3.85 20.83 -8.00
N ASN A 128 -4.66 20.46 -7.00
CA ASN A 128 -4.90 19.05 -6.65
C ASN A 128 -5.79 18.38 -7.71
N ILE A 129 -5.75 17.05 -7.77
CA ILE A 129 -6.62 16.26 -8.63
C ILE A 129 -7.54 15.38 -7.80
N GLU A 130 -8.82 15.39 -8.12
CA GLU A 130 -9.80 14.42 -7.63
C GLU A 130 -10.10 13.41 -8.74
N ILE A 131 -10.16 12.11 -8.43
CA ILE A 131 -10.43 11.02 -9.38
C ILE A 131 -11.53 10.10 -8.84
N SER A 132 -12.53 9.79 -9.66
CA SER A 132 -13.55 8.79 -9.31
C SER A 132 -12.97 7.37 -9.37
N HIS A 133 -13.65 6.41 -8.74
CA HIS A 133 -13.45 5.01 -9.12
C HIS A 133 -13.86 4.75 -10.58
N GLU A 134 -13.53 3.56 -11.08
CA GLU A 134 -13.73 3.15 -12.47
C GLU A 134 -15.19 2.69 -12.71
N PHE A 135 -15.78 3.10 -13.84
CA PHE A 135 -17.12 2.73 -14.24
C PHE A 135 -17.16 2.13 -15.66
N ASN A 136 -18.05 1.16 -15.89
CA ASN A 136 -18.32 0.61 -17.22
C ASN A 136 -19.25 1.49 -18.08
N ARG A 137 -19.73 2.62 -17.55
CA ARG A 137 -20.68 3.52 -18.22
C ARG A 137 -20.23 4.97 -18.03
N TYR A 138 -20.21 5.70 -19.16
CA TYR A 138 -19.85 7.11 -19.19
C TYR A 138 -20.70 7.96 -18.23
N ASP A 139 -22.03 7.82 -18.28
CA ASP A 139 -22.94 8.62 -17.45
C ASP A 139 -22.73 8.39 -15.95
N ASP A 140 -22.38 7.17 -15.54
CA ASP A 140 -22.15 6.84 -14.13
C ASP A 140 -20.85 7.52 -13.65
N ALA A 141 -19.80 7.56 -14.48
CA ALA A 141 -18.59 8.33 -14.19
C ALA A 141 -18.85 9.85 -14.13
N VAL A 142 -19.59 10.41 -15.10
CA VAL A 142 -19.95 11.85 -15.13
C VAL A 142 -20.64 12.28 -13.85
N ASN A 143 -21.60 11.47 -13.38
CA ASN A 143 -22.39 11.74 -12.18
C ASN A 143 -21.72 11.27 -10.88
N SER A 144 -20.51 10.74 -10.91
CA SER A 144 -19.80 10.32 -9.70
C SER A 144 -19.52 11.50 -8.77
N GLU A 145 -19.95 11.37 -7.52
CA GLU A 145 -19.63 12.25 -6.38
C GLU A 145 -18.59 11.61 -5.44
N ASP A 146 -18.44 10.29 -5.49
CA ASP A 146 -17.39 9.55 -4.77
C ASP A 146 -16.05 9.74 -5.50
N MET A 147 -15.21 10.61 -4.92
CA MET A 147 -13.96 11.09 -5.51
C MET A 147 -12.81 10.91 -4.52
N THR A 148 -11.68 10.44 -5.03
CA THR A 148 -10.40 10.36 -4.32
C THR A 148 -9.57 11.60 -4.63
N GLU A 149 -9.18 12.38 -3.61
CA GLU A 149 -8.25 13.51 -3.80
C GLU A 149 -6.77 13.06 -3.74
N PHE A 150 -5.96 13.63 -4.64
CA PHE A 150 -4.50 13.59 -4.64
C PHE A 150 -3.94 15.02 -4.71
N TYR A 151 -3.02 15.33 -3.81
CA TYR A 151 -2.40 16.64 -3.63
C TYR A 151 -1.15 16.80 -4.50
N HIS A 152 -0.94 18.00 -5.06
CA HIS A 152 0.26 18.30 -5.86
C HIS A 152 1.55 18.40 -5.01
N HIS A 153 1.43 18.55 -3.70
CA HIS A 153 2.57 18.61 -2.78
C HIS A 153 2.87 17.23 -2.19
N LYS A 154 4.16 16.89 -2.08
CA LYS A 154 4.58 15.67 -1.39
C LYS A 154 4.33 15.83 0.11
N PRO A 155 3.79 14.81 0.82
CA PRO A 155 3.74 14.84 2.28
C PRO A 155 5.16 14.82 2.88
N ASP A 156 5.24 15.08 4.18
CA ASP A 156 6.50 15.07 4.92
C ASP A 156 7.21 13.70 4.89
N VAL A 157 8.50 13.71 5.26
CA VAL A 157 9.39 12.54 5.18
C VAL A 157 9.05 11.39 6.14
N THR A 158 8.07 11.56 7.02
CA THR A 158 7.65 10.52 7.96
C THR A 158 6.56 9.61 7.39
N PHE A 159 5.96 9.97 6.24
CA PHE A 159 5.09 9.07 5.47
C PHE A 159 5.89 8.15 4.53
N GLY A 160 5.30 6.98 4.24
CA GLY A 160 5.84 6.02 3.27
C GLY A 160 6.84 5.01 3.83
N LEU A 161 6.90 4.86 5.15
CA LEU A 161 7.58 3.73 5.80
C LEU A 161 6.87 2.41 5.46
N SER A 162 7.62 1.31 5.51
CA SER A 162 7.17 -0.05 5.23
C SER A 162 7.72 -1.03 6.26
N PRO A 163 6.97 -2.08 6.64
CA PRO A 163 7.58 -3.23 7.29
C PRO A 163 8.79 -3.77 6.50
N SER A 164 8.70 -3.75 5.16
CA SER A 164 9.77 -4.23 4.29
C SER A 164 11.01 -3.34 4.17
N ASP A 165 11.00 -2.15 4.78
CA ASP A 165 12.21 -1.33 4.95
C ASP A 165 13.14 -1.91 6.04
N LEU A 166 12.65 -2.87 6.83
CA LEU A 166 13.38 -3.53 7.91
C LEU A 166 13.75 -4.99 7.58
N ASP A 167 13.15 -5.60 6.54
CA ASP A 167 13.40 -7.00 6.15
C ASP A 167 14.90 -7.34 6.07
N ASN A 168 15.34 -8.35 6.83
CA ASN A 168 16.73 -8.84 6.87
C ASN A 168 17.74 -7.78 7.35
N THR A 169 17.32 -6.90 8.27
CA THR A 169 18.21 -5.90 8.89
C THR A 169 18.37 -6.14 10.39
N TYR A 170 19.49 -5.69 10.93
CA TYR A 170 19.73 -5.64 12.37
C TYR A 170 19.96 -4.20 12.82
N TYR A 171 19.44 -3.83 13.98
CA TYR A 171 19.67 -2.52 14.60
C TYR A 171 20.28 -2.71 15.99
N THR A 172 21.57 -2.42 16.15
CA THR A 172 22.31 -2.52 17.43
C THR A 172 22.03 -1.31 18.31
N SER A 173 21.88 -1.51 19.61
CA SER A 173 21.78 -0.40 20.56
C SER A 173 23.06 0.46 20.53
N ASP A 174 22.88 1.78 20.61
CA ASP A 174 23.97 2.73 20.75
C ASP A 174 24.52 2.79 22.19
N ASP A 175 23.72 2.36 23.17
CA ASP A 175 24.04 2.38 24.61
C ASP A 175 24.61 1.04 25.11
N ASP A 176 24.20 -0.08 24.49
CA ASP A 176 24.66 -1.44 24.83
C ASP A 176 24.89 -2.29 23.58
N PHE A 177 26.16 -2.45 23.18
CA PHE A 177 26.55 -3.23 22.00
C PHE A 177 26.17 -4.72 22.06
N THR A 178 25.78 -5.23 23.23
CA THR A 178 25.30 -6.62 23.40
C THR A 178 23.81 -6.78 23.10
N ARG A 179 23.09 -5.68 22.85
CA ARG A 179 21.65 -5.66 22.54
C ARG A 179 21.37 -5.21 21.11
N TYR A 180 20.48 -5.92 20.42
CA TYR A 180 20.08 -5.56 19.07
C TYR A 180 18.67 -6.04 18.72
N TYR A 181 17.98 -5.28 17.87
CA TYR A 181 16.81 -5.75 17.15
C TYR A 181 17.22 -6.55 15.91
N ASP A 182 16.52 -7.65 15.70
CA ASP A 182 16.60 -8.54 14.56
C ASP A 182 15.26 -8.52 13.80
N PHE A 183 15.33 -8.19 12.51
CA PHE A 183 14.20 -8.14 11.59
C PHE A 183 14.37 -9.16 10.45
N ASP A 184 15.01 -10.31 10.71
CA ASP A 184 15.04 -11.44 9.77
C ASP A 184 13.65 -12.08 9.63
N VAL A 185 13.08 -11.97 8.43
CA VAL A 185 11.80 -12.57 8.07
C VAL A 185 12.07 -13.95 7.48
N ALA A 186 12.42 -14.90 8.35
CA ALA A 186 12.72 -16.27 7.97
C ALA A 186 11.57 -16.87 7.14
N GLY A 187 11.89 -17.37 5.94
CA GLY A 187 10.95 -17.64 4.85
C GLY A 187 9.96 -18.80 5.02
N SER A 188 9.52 -19.13 6.23
CA SER A 188 8.49 -20.15 6.47
C SER A 188 7.54 -19.78 7.62
N ASN A 189 6.39 -19.21 7.24
CA ASN A 189 5.13 -19.11 7.98
C ASN A 189 5.02 -18.19 9.21
N TYR A 190 6.12 -17.75 9.85
CA TYR A 190 6.04 -16.72 10.91
C TYR A 190 7.20 -15.72 10.80
N ALA A 191 6.87 -14.46 10.52
CA ALA A 191 7.82 -13.36 10.69
C ALA A 191 7.99 -13.13 12.20
N SER A 192 9.21 -13.27 12.71
CA SER A 192 9.51 -12.94 14.11
C SER A 192 10.54 -11.84 14.18
N TYR A 193 10.12 -10.67 14.64
CA TYR A 193 11.01 -9.57 14.98
C TYR A 193 11.42 -9.76 16.44
N VAL A 194 12.71 -9.66 16.76
CA VAL A 194 13.21 -10.07 18.08
C VAL A 194 14.15 -8.99 18.63
N LEU A 195 13.98 -8.65 19.92
CA LEU A 195 15.01 -7.94 20.66
C LEU A 195 15.89 -8.98 21.36
N TRP A 196 17.16 -9.04 20.97
CA TRP A 196 18.14 -9.95 21.51
C TRP A 196 19.04 -9.27 22.55
N GLN A 197 19.48 -10.07 23.51
CA GLN A 197 20.55 -9.77 24.46
C GLN A 197 21.62 -10.86 24.33
N ILE A 198 22.89 -10.47 24.20
CA ILE A 198 24.01 -11.39 24.21
C ILE A 198 24.55 -11.46 25.63
N ASN A 199 24.62 -12.66 26.18
CA ASN A 199 25.09 -12.92 27.53
C ASN A 199 26.63 -12.87 27.59
N PRO A 200 27.25 -12.63 28.76
CA PRO A 200 28.70 -12.60 28.90
C PRO A 200 29.44 -13.91 28.54
N ASP A 201 28.72 -15.04 28.46
CA ASP A 201 29.25 -16.33 28.01
C ASP A 201 29.14 -16.55 26.49
N GLY A 202 28.56 -15.58 25.76
CA GLY A 202 28.30 -15.63 24.32
C GLY A 202 26.98 -16.29 23.92
N THR A 203 26.16 -16.76 24.86
CA THR A 203 24.80 -17.23 24.53
C THR A 203 23.85 -16.07 24.23
N GLU A 204 22.74 -16.34 23.54
CA GLU A 204 21.71 -15.35 23.24
C GLU A 204 20.47 -15.55 24.11
N SER A 205 19.91 -14.46 24.59
CA SER A 205 18.62 -14.40 25.30
C SER A 205 17.64 -13.56 24.49
N ILE A 206 16.42 -14.05 24.32
CA ILE A 206 15.30 -13.27 23.78
C ILE A 206 14.79 -12.35 24.90
N MET A 207 14.87 -11.03 24.68
CA MET A 207 14.28 -10.05 25.59
C MET A 207 12.78 -9.88 25.32
N GLU A 208 12.41 -9.68 24.05
CA GLU A 208 11.03 -9.57 23.57
C GLU A 208 10.93 -10.19 22.17
N ARG A 209 9.77 -10.76 21.83
CA ARG A 209 9.48 -11.39 20.53
C ARG A 209 8.14 -10.90 20.00
N TYR A 210 8.18 -10.30 18.81
CA TYR A 210 7.03 -9.71 18.14
C TYR A 210 6.71 -10.51 16.88
N ASN A 211 5.42 -10.80 16.65
CA ASN A 211 4.96 -11.58 15.50
C ASN A 211 4.29 -10.71 14.41
N HIS A 212 3.99 -9.45 14.71
CA HIS A 212 3.44 -8.49 13.75
C HIS A 212 4.11 -7.12 13.89
N LEU A 213 4.51 -6.55 12.77
CA LEU A 213 5.02 -5.18 12.67
C LEU A 213 4.09 -4.35 11.77
N VAL A 214 3.81 -3.11 12.15
CA VAL A 214 2.98 -2.15 11.40
C VAL A 214 3.74 -0.85 11.20
N ALA A 215 3.79 -0.35 9.96
CA ALA A 215 4.36 0.95 9.65
C ALA A 215 3.31 2.06 9.83
N LYS A 216 3.57 2.97 10.76
CA LYS A 216 2.79 4.19 10.97
C LYS A 216 3.61 5.41 10.55
N LYS A 217 2.97 6.57 10.45
CA LYS A 217 3.65 7.84 10.20
C LYS A 217 4.81 8.04 11.20
N GLY A 218 6.04 7.98 10.70
CA GLY A 218 7.28 8.20 11.44
C GLY A 218 7.71 7.09 12.41
N ARG A 219 7.06 5.94 12.45
CA ARG A 219 7.36 4.88 13.44
C ARG A 219 6.89 3.49 13.00
N TYR A 220 7.44 2.48 13.65
CA TYR A 220 6.99 1.09 13.57
C TYR A 220 6.38 0.68 14.91
N ASN A 221 5.22 0.04 14.88
CA ASN A 221 4.61 -0.58 16.05
C ASN A 221 4.81 -2.09 15.97
N LEU A 222 5.41 -2.70 16.99
CA LEU A 222 5.69 -4.13 17.06
C LEU A 222 4.78 -4.77 18.10
N PHE A 223 4.03 -5.79 17.69
CA PHE A 223 3.03 -6.49 18.51
C PHE A 223 3.49 -7.90 18.85
N ASN A 224 3.37 -8.25 20.13
CA ASN A 224 3.48 -9.63 20.60
C ASN A 224 2.19 -10.40 20.30
N ASP A 225 2.26 -11.72 20.37
CA ASP A 225 1.15 -12.66 20.10
C ASP A 225 0.44 -13.10 21.40
N ASP A 226 0.63 -12.33 22.48
CA ASP A 226 0.27 -12.67 23.87
C ASP A 226 -1.26 -12.72 24.11
N GLY A 227 -2.07 -12.53 23.07
CA GLY A 227 -3.51 -12.26 23.14
C GLY A 227 -3.86 -10.90 23.76
N ASN A 228 -2.86 -10.11 24.17
CA ASN A 228 -3.04 -8.77 24.71
C ASN A 228 -2.84 -7.71 23.62
N ASP A 229 -3.95 -7.41 22.94
CA ASP A 229 -4.02 -6.41 21.87
C ASP A 229 -3.80 -4.95 22.35
N GLU A 230 -3.36 -4.68 23.58
CA GLU A 230 -3.01 -3.33 24.03
C GLU A 230 -1.49 -3.10 24.20
N LYS A 231 -0.69 -4.16 24.43
CA LYS A 231 0.77 -4.02 24.57
C LYS A 231 1.46 -4.03 23.21
N TYR A 232 2.33 -3.04 22.96
CA TYR A 232 3.22 -2.98 21.80
C TYR A 232 4.43 -2.11 22.09
N THR A 233 5.51 -2.32 21.35
CA THR A 233 6.71 -1.47 21.38
C THR A 233 6.70 -0.52 20.19
N THR A 234 7.15 0.71 20.40
CA THR A 234 7.12 1.77 19.39
C THR A 234 8.53 2.18 18.98
N LEU A 235 8.97 1.79 17.78
CA LEU A 235 10.26 2.20 17.22
C LEU A 235 10.09 3.42 16.31
N SER A 236 10.40 4.60 16.84
CA SER A 236 10.36 5.88 16.12
C SER A 236 11.51 5.99 15.12
N LYS A 237 11.21 6.40 13.88
CA LYS A 237 12.19 6.54 12.80
C LYS A 237 12.89 7.90 12.86
N ILE A 238 13.86 8.02 13.76
CA ILE A 238 14.60 9.28 14.03
C ILE A 238 15.68 9.63 13.00
N GLY A 239 16.00 8.73 12.07
CA GLY A 239 16.95 8.99 10.99
C GLY A 239 17.00 7.85 9.97
N LYS A 240 17.67 8.07 8.83
CA LYS A 240 17.77 7.08 7.74
C LYS A 240 18.18 5.69 8.26
N ASP A 241 19.20 5.67 9.11
CA ASP A 241 19.84 4.45 9.61
C ASP A 241 19.68 4.31 11.14
N LYS A 242 18.72 5.03 11.77
CA LYS A 242 18.48 4.98 13.22
C LYS A 242 17.01 4.77 13.57
N LEU A 243 16.77 4.09 14.68
CA LEU A 243 15.49 3.93 15.37
C LEU A 243 15.64 4.41 16.82
N GLN A 244 14.53 4.76 17.46
CA GLN A 244 14.46 5.01 18.89
C GLN A 244 13.26 4.27 19.47
N ASP A 245 13.51 3.48 20.51
CA ASP A 245 12.47 2.86 21.33
C ASP A 245 11.78 3.96 22.15
N ALA A 246 10.48 4.14 21.98
CA ALA A 246 9.76 5.26 22.59
C ALA A 246 9.45 5.03 24.07
N GLU A 247 9.47 3.78 24.51
CA GLU A 247 9.16 3.35 25.87
C GLU A 247 10.39 3.49 26.80
N THR A 248 11.60 3.25 26.27
CA THR A 248 12.87 3.36 27.00
C THR A 248 13.69 4.60 26.66
N GLY A 249 13.50 5.18 25.46
CA GLY A 249 14.31 6.26 24.90
C GLY A 249 15.62 5.79 24.23
N GLU A 250 15.95 4.50 24.31
CA GLU A 250 17.17 3.90 23.78
C GLU A 250 17.23 4.01 22.25
N THR A 251 18.38 4.42 21.71
CA THR A 251 18.57 4.56 20.26
C THR A 251 19.33 3.38 19.68
N PHE A 252 18.89 2.93 18.50
CA PHE A 252 19.47 1.79 17.80
C PHE A 252 19.91 2.20 16.40
N THR A 253 21.12 1.82 16.00
CA THR A 253 21.69 2.10 14.68
C THR A 253 21.71 0.86 13.79
N LEU A 254 21.37 1.02 12.52
CA LEU A 254 21.43 -0.03 11.50
C LEU A 254 22.86 -0.60 11.42
N TYR A 255 22.97 -1.90 11.70
CA TYR A 255 24.22 -2.63 11.62
C TYR A 255 24.73 -2.71 10.18
N LYS A 256 26.04 -2.47 9.99
CA LYS A 256 26.72 -2.45 8.67
C LYS A 256 28.03 -3.24 8.67
N GLY A 257 28.25 -4.05 9.70
CA GLY A 257 29.43 -4.92 9.77
C GLY A 257 29.31 -6.11 8.82
N LYS A 258 30.32 -6.98 8.87
CA LYS A 258 30.27 -8.29 8.20
C LYS A 258 29.74 -9.31 9.19
N GLY A 259 28.91 -10.24 8.72
CA GLY A 259 28.27 -11.23 9.59
C GLY A 259 27.05 -10.65 10.30
N SER A 260 26.82 -11.10 11.53
CA SER A 260 25.73 -10.68 12.41
C SER A 260 26.25 -9.81 13.57
N PRO A 261 25.39 -9.01 14.24
CA PRO A 261 25.78 -8.29 15.47
C PRO A 261 26.37 -9.20 16.55
N LYS A 262 25.87 -10.45 16.61
CA LYS A 262 26.33 -11.51 17.51
C LYS A 262 27.83 -11.77 17.41
N GLU A 263 28.33 -11.93 16.19
CA GLU A 263 29.76 -12.20 15.95
C GLU A 263 30.62 -11.00 16.37
N GLN A 264 30.17 -9.77 16.10
CA GLN A 264 30.87 -8.57 16.56
C GLN A 264 30.90 -8.48 18.09
N ALA A 265 29.78 -8.76 18.77
CA ALA A 265 29.73 -8.72 20.23
C ALA A 265 30.58 -9.82 20.86
N TRP A 266 30.68 -11.01 20.27
CA TRP A 266 31.62 -12.05 20.70
C TRP A 266 33.07 -11.59 20.65
N ASP A 267 33.49 -10.94 19.56
CA ASP A 267 34.84 -10.39 19.42
C ASP A 267 35.12 -9.34 20.52
N LEU A 268 34.15 -8.45 20.77
CA LEU A 268 34.24 -7.38 21.77
C LEU A 268 34.20 -7.89 23.22
N LEU A 269 33.44 -8.95 23.50
CA LEU A 269 33.41 -9.64 24.80
C LEU A 269 34.58 -10.63 24.99
N HIS A 270 35.41 -10.82 23.96
CA HIS A 270 36.50 -11.80 23.92
C HIS A 270 36.05 -13.25 24.19
N VAL A 271 34.84 -13.59 23.73
CA VAL A 271 34.27 -14.94 23.84
C VAL A 271 35.04 -15.90 22.93
N GLN A 272 35.81 -16.80 23.52
CA GLN A 272 36.36 -17.93 22.78
C GLN A 272 35.29 -19.00 22.59
N MET A 273 34.74 -19.11 21.38
CA MET A 273 33.89 -20.24 21.01
C MET A 273 34.66 -21.55 21.22
N LYS A 274 34.22 -22.35 22.19
CA LYS A 274 34.67 -23.73 22.32
C LYS A 274 34.11 -24.52 21.13
N PRO A 275 34.93 -25.34 20.43
CA PRO A 275 34.40 -26.24 19.40
C PRO A 275 33.28 -27.11 19.97
N PRO A 276 32.22 -27.42 19.20
CA PRO A 276 31.19 -28.33 19.65
C PRO A 276 31.82 -29.67 20.03
N VAL A 277 31.51 -30.16 21.22
CA VAL A 277 32.00 -31.46 21.70
C VAL A 277 31.32 -32.53 20.86
N ILE A 278 32.10 -33.16 19.97
CA ILE A 278 31.66 -34.35 19.25
C ILE A 278 31.71 -35.50 20.26
N GLU A 279 30.56 -35.85 20.83
CA GLU A 279 30.38 -37.13 21.53
C GLU A 279 30.66 -38.27 20.55
N LYS A 280 31.41 -39.28 21.00
CA LYS A 280 31.85 -40.44 20.21
C LYS A 280 31.07 -41.69 20.58
#